data_AF-A0A9R1XEW2-F1
#
_entry.id   AF-A0A9R1XEW2-F1
#
_cell.length_a   1.000
_cell.length_b   1.000
_cell.length_c   1.000
_cell.angle_alpha   90.00
_cell.angle_beta   90.00
_cell.angle_gamma   90.00
#
_symmetry.space_group_name_H-M   'P 1'
#
loop_
_entity.id
_entity.type
_entity.pdbx_description
1 polymer ?
#
loop_
_entity_poly.entity_id
_entity_poly.type
_entity_poly.pdbx_seq_one_letter_code
_entity_poly.pdbx_strand_id
1 'polypeptide(L)'
;MAGIPTTPATFPMSLDKPTTVMVARPAKKEREKEEEEVLVIEGIEINRNEFVKFDVFINDEDEETAAGGGAEKAECAGSFVNVPHKHRNGHSGDGGKVKKTQLRIGISELLEDLGVEEDDEDVVVKLVPRCENVHVTIGGIKIENE
;
A
#
# COMPACT_ATOMS: atom_id res chain seq x y z
N MET A 1 -14.12 9.62 -21.37
CA MET A 1 -12.88 10.19 -20.80
C MET A 1 -12.19 9.07 -20.07
N ALA A 2 -10.88 8.90 -20.28
CA ALA A 2 -10.17 7.67 -19.96
C ALA A 2 -10.21 7.33 -18.46
N GLY A 3 -10.69 6.13 -18.12
CA GLY A 3 -10.57 5.58 -16.78
C GLY A 3 -9.10 5.54 -16.35
N ILE A 4 -8.86 5.63 -15.04
CA ILE A 4 -7.53 5.38 -14.50
C ILE A 4 -7.25 3.90 -14.80
N PRO A 5 -6.20 3.55 -15.57
CA PRO A 5 -5.98 2.17 -15.93
C PRO A 5 -5.53 1.39 -14.68
N THR A 6 -6.39 0.51 -14.20
CA THR A 6 -6.09 -0.58 -13.26
C THR A 6 -5.09 -1.48 -13.96
N THR A 7 -3.82 -1.21 -13.70
CA THR A 7 -2.73 -1.96 -14.30
C THR A 7 -2.42 -3.10 -13.35
N PRO A 8 -2.35 -4.37 -13.78
CA PRO A 8 -1.81 -5.42 -12.93
C PRO A 8 -0.42 -4.97 -12.45
N ALA A 9 -0.26 -4.83 -11.14
CA ALA A 9 0.93 -4.20 -10.57
C ALA A 9 2.16 -5.03 -10.92
N THR A 10 3.04 -4.44 -11.73
CA THR A 10 4.33 -5.03 -12.06
C THR A 10 5.31 -4.59 -10.99
N PHE A 11 5.70 -5.51 -10.13
CA PHE A 11 6.70 -5.25 -9.10
C PHE A 11 8.12 -5.66 -9.57
N PRO A 12 9.17 -4.95 -9.12
CA PRO A 12 9.12 -3.76 -8.25
C PRO A 12 8.64 -2.51 -9.00
N MET A 13 7.93 -1.62 -8.30
CA MET A 13 7.41 -0.36 -8.87
C MET A 13 7.97 0.87 -8.15
N SER A 14 8.13 1.98 -8.89
CA SER A 14 8.48 3.29 -8.32
C SER A 14 7.24 4.08 -7.97
N LEU A 15 7.18 4.68 -6.78
CA LEU A 15 6.04 5.47 -6.30
C LEU A 15 6.29 6.97 -6.52
N ASP A 16 6.33 7.39 -7.79
CA ASP A 16 6.53 8.80 -8.18
C ASP A 16 5.22 9.60 -8.25
N LYS A 17 4.10 8.90 -8.42
CA LYS A 17 2.75 9.47 -8.56
C LYS A 17 1.72 8.60 -7.83
N PRO A 18 0.53 9.14 -7.53
CA PRO A 18 -0.57 8.35 -7.00
C PRO A 18 -0.82 7.13 -7.89
N THR A 19 -0.77 5.94 -7.29
CA THR A 19 -0.93 4.67 -8.01
C THR A 19 -1.97 3.82 -7.30
N THR A 20 -2.83 3.20 -8.10
CA THR A 20 -3.89 2.30 -7.66
C THR A 20 -3.55 0.89 -8.09
N VAL A 21 -3.70 -0.08 -7.20
CA VAL A 21 -3.37 -1.49 -7.39
C VAL A 21 -4.51 -2.34 -6.86
N MET A 22 -4.98 -3.30 -7.66
CA MET A 22 -5.86 -4.36 -7.16
C MET A 22 -5.04 -5.42 -6.44
N VAL A 23 -5.50 -5.81 -5.25
CA VAL A 23 -4.83 -6.80 -4.41
C VAL A 23 -5.83 -7.88 -4.05
N ALA A 24 -5.49 -9.12 -4.39
CA ALA A 24 -6.28 -10.27 -4.03
C ALA A 24 -6.26 -10.49 -2.52
N ARG A 25 -7.45 -10.69 -1.96
CA ARG A 25 -7.64 -11.05 -0.56
C ARG A 25 -7.33 -12.54 -0.33
N PRO A 26 -7.10 -12.96 0.92
CA PRO A 26 -6.92 -14.36 1.30
C PRO A 26 -8.12 -15.24 0.88
N ALA A 27 -7.94 -16.56 0.79
CA ALA A 27 -9.03 -17.44 0.37
C ALA A 27 -10.18 -17.43 1.39
N LYS A 28 -11.44 -17.51 0.95
CA LYS A 28 -12.65 -17.47 1.82
C LYS A 28 -12.58 -18.44 3.02
N LYS A 29 -12.03 -19.64 2.81
CA LYS A 29 -11.84 -20.66 3.87
C LYS A 29 -10.89 -20.24 4.98
N GLU A 30 -10.01 -19.29 4.70
CA GLU A 30 -9.05 -18.73 5.65
C GLU A 30 -9.63 -17.49 6.35
N ARG A 31 -10.62 -16.80 5.74
CA ARG A 31 -11.36 -15.66 6.33
C ARG A 31 -12.41 -16.06 7.36
N GLU A 32 -12.92 -17.29 7.30
CA GLU A 32 -13.90 -17.81 8.28
C GLU A 32 -13.29 -18.02 9.69
N LYS A 33 -11.96 -18.00 9.79
CA LYS A 33 -11.26 -17.94 11.07
C LYS A 33 -11.21 -16.45 11.42
N GLU A 34 -11.63 -16.06 12.63
CA GLU A 34 -11.53 -14.69 13.17
C GLU A 34 -10.04 -14.24 13.31
N GLU A 35 -9.28 -14.29 12.22
CA GLU A 35 -7.88 -13.87 12.05
C GLU A 35 -7.88 -12.45 11.45
N GLU A 36 -6.93 -11.62 11.83
CA GLU A 36 -6.86 -10.24 11.35
C GLU A 36 -6.34 -10.22 9.90
N GLU A 37 -7.08 -9.60 8.98
CA GLU A 37 -6.57 -9.34 7.63
C GLU A 37 -5.56 -8.18 7.68
N VAL A 38 -4.31 -8.44 7.29
CA VAL A 38 -3.21 -7.46 7.32
C VAL A 38 -2.73 -7.14 5.91
N LEU A 39 -2.83 -5.87 5.50
CA LEU A 39 -2.18 -5.34 4.30
C LEU A 39 -0.68 -5.19 4.54
N VAL A 40 0.12 -5.86 3.71
CA VAL A 40 1.58 -5.82 3.75
C VAL A 40 2.13 -5.19 2.49
N ILE A 41 2.85 -4.08 2.66
CA ILE A 41 3.65 -3.45 1.61
C ILE A 41 5.10 -3.88 1.81
N GLU A 42 5.58 -4.74 0.92
CA GLU A 42 6.88 -5.38 1.01
C GLU A 42 7.94 -4.65 0.18
N GLY A 43 9.20 -4.82 0.58
CA GLY A 43 10.34 -4.35 -0.20
C GLY A 43 10.37 -2.84 -0.40
N ILE A 44 9.93 -2.06 0.60
CA ILE A 44 9.99 -0.60 0.56
C ILE A 44 11.47 -0.19 0.62
N GLU A 45 12.00 0.25 -0.51
CA GLU A 45 13.37 0.78 -0.62
C GLU A 45 13.35 2.30 -0.65
N ILE A 46 14.03 2.92 0.32
CA ILE A 46 14.10 4.37 0.45
C ILE A 46 15.52 4.82 0.81
N ASN A 47 15.82 6.08 0.54
CA ASN A 47 17.01 6.71 1.09
C ASN A 47 16.74 7.19 2.53
N ARG A 48 17.56 6.73 3.48
CA ARG A 48 17.45 7.02 4.92
C ARG A 48 17.58 8.50 5.26
N ASN A 49 18.32 9.23 4.44
CA ASN A 49 18.58 10.65 4.65
C ASN A 49 17.49 11.56 4.06
N GLU A 50 16.49 10.98 3.41
CA GLU A 50 15.40 11.72 2.77
C GLU A 50 14.11 11.54 3.56
N PHE A 51 13.31 12.61 3.61
CA PHE A 51 12.00 12.53 4.23
C PHE A 51 11.06 11.86 3.25
N VAL A 52 10.54 10.69 3.61
CA VAL A 52 9.63 9.92 2.77
C VAL A 52 8.29 9.86 3.48
N LYS A 53 7.23 10.24 2.77
CA LYS A 53 5.86 10.01 3.23
C LYS A 53 4.99 9.58 2.07
N PHE A 54 4.24 8.52 2.28
CA PHE A 54 3.10 8.19 1.42
C PHE A 54 1.95 7.69 2.28
N ASP A 55 0.74 8.00 1.83
CA ASP A 55 -0.50 7.56 2.48
C ASP A 55 -1.05 6.35 1.71
N VAL A 56 -1.73 5.47 2.44
CA VAL A 56 -2.33 4.23 1.95
C VAL A 56 -3.83 4.32 2.17
N PHE A 57 -4.59 4.17 1.08
CA PHE A 57 -6.05 4.14 1.09
C PHE A 57 -6.53 2.79 0.56
N ILE A 58 -7.67 2.34 1.08
CA ILE A 58 -8.35 1.11 0.65
C ILE A 58 -9.75 1.47 0.17
N ASN A 59 -10.23 0.71 -0.80
CA ASN A 59 -11.52 0.92 -1.41
C ASN A 59 -12.11 -0.40 -1.90
N ASP A 60 -13.44 -0.42 -2.10
CA ASP A 60 -14.14 -1.50 -2.77
C ASP A 60 -13.87 -1.51 -4.28
N GLU A 61 -14.04 -2.68 -4.91
CA GLU A 61 -13.79 -2.88 -6.34
C GLU A 61 -14.77 -2.12 -7.25
N ASP A 62 -15.96 -1.78 -6.75
CA ASP A 62 -17.04 -1.14 -7.49
C ASP A 62 -16.85 0.39 -7.70
N GLU A 63 -15.96 1.03 -6.94
CA GLU A 63 -15.78 2.49 -6.99
C GLU A 63 -15.09 3.00 -8.28
N GLU A 64 -14.51 2.11 -9.08
CA GLU A 64 -13.80 2.48 -10.31
C GLU A 64 -14.73 2.97 -11.44
N THR A 65 -16.02 2.63 -11.38
CA THR A 65 -16.96 2.86 -12.48
C THR A 65 -17.67 4.22 -12.43
N ALA A 66 -17.61 4.95 -11.31
CA ALA A 66 -18.39 6.17 -11.12
C ALA A 66 -17.56 7.44 -11.35
N ALA A 67 -17.54 7.91 -12.60
CA ALA A 67 -17.03 9.22 -13.03
C ALA A 67 -17.83 10.41 -12.44
N GLY A 68 -17.90 10.52 -11.11
CA GLY A 68 -18.60 11.60 -10.42
C GLY A 68 -18.91 11.40 -8.93
N GLY A 69 -18.54 10.29 -8.28
CA GLY A 69 -18.88 10.06 -6.86
C GLY A 69 -17.90 9.19 -6.05
N GLY A 70 -16.86 8.64 -6.67
CA GLY A 70 -15.93 7.69 -6.04
C GLY A 70 -14.74 8.33 -5.33
N ALA A 71 -14.98 9.29 -4.45
CA ALA A 71 -13.96 9.79 -3.54
C ALA A 71 -14.47 9.79 -2.09
N GLU A 72 -15.71 9.36 -1.88
CA GLU A 72 -16.43 9.52 -0.63
C GLU A 72 -16.30 8.28 0.26
N LYS A 73 -15.85 7.13 -0.27
CA LYS A 73 -15.64 5.90 0.51
C LYS A 73 -14.19 5.47 0.67
N ALA A 74 -13.22 6.08 0.00
CA ALA A 74 -11.82 5.66 0.15
C ALA A 74 -11.32 5.86 1.59
N GLU A 75 -11.22 4.76 2.35
CA GLU A 75 -10.84 4.79 3.75
C GLU A 75 -9.32 4.83 3.93
N CYS A 76 -8.86 5.63 4.89
CA CYS A 76 -7.44 5.83 5.17
C CYS A 76 -6.91 4.67 6.03
N ALA A 77 -6.21 3.73 5.39
CA ALA A 77 -5.61 2.59 6.08
C ALA A 77 -4.37 2.97 6.88
N GLY A 78 -3.58 3.93 6.39
CA GLY A 78 -2.43 4.42 7.14
C GLY A 78 -1.45 5.25 6.35
N SER A 79 -0.27 5.46 6.92
CA SER A 79 0.81 6.19 6.26
C SER A 79 2.16 5.59 6.60
N PHE A 80 3.04 5.51 5.61
CA PHE A 80 4.45 5.25 5.83
C PHE A 80 5.19 6.57 5.98
N VAL A 81 6.03 6.67 7.01
CA VAL A 81 6.87 7.85 7.23
C VAL A 81 8.31 7.44 7.54
N ASN A 82 9.26 8.00 6.79
CA ASN A 82 10.66 8.00 7.13
C ASN A 82 11.12 9.41 7.47
N VAL A 83 11.66 9.57 8.67
CA VAL A 83 12.32 10.81 9.09
C VAL A 83 13.82 10.69 8.83
N PRO A 84 14.45 11.69 8.18
CA PRO A 84 15.90 11.73 7.98
C PRO A 84 16.65 11.56 9.29
N HIS A 85 17.58 10.60 9.35
CA HIS A 85 18.42 10.39 10.52
C HIS A 85 19.84 9.95 10.13
N LYS A 86 20.83 10.42 10.89
CA LYS A 86 22.23 9.99 10.72
C LYS A 86 22.43 8.64 11.38
N HIS A 87 22.85 7.65 10.62
CA HIS A 87 23.32 6.38 11.14
C HIS A 87 24.86 6.39 11.23
N ARG A 88 25.44 5.99 12.37
CA ARG A 88 26.90 5.89 12.52
C ARG A 88 27.38 4.67 11.73
N ASN A 89 28.28 4.88 10.77
CA ASN A 89 28.78 3.84 9.86
C ASN A 89 29.21 2.57 10.62
N GLY A 90 28.47 1.48 10.46
CA GLY A 90 28.96 0.13 10.74
C GLY A 90 29.62 -0.42 9.47
N HIS A 91 30.93 -0.59 9.51
CA HIS A 91 31.87 -1.40 8.69
C HIS A 91 31.52 -2.05 7.33
N SER A 92 30.44 -1.71 6.63
CA SER A 92 30.12 -2.26 5.31
C SER A 92 30.49 -1.24 4.24
N GLY A 93 31.49 -1.58 3.43
CA GLY A 93 32.10 -0.73 2.40
C GLY A 93 31.24 -0.49 1.15
N ASP A 94 29.92 -0.42 1.28
CA ASP A 94 29.01 -0.01 0.21
C ASP A 94 27.97 0.97 0.78
N GLY A 95 27.63 2.01 0.02
CA GLY A 95 26.95 3.21 0.49
C GLY A 95 25.62 2.98 1.21
N GLY A 96 25.66 2.91 2.55
CA GLY A 96 24.53 2.74 3.50
C GLY A 96 23.48 3.86 3.52
N LYS A 97 23.06 4.32 2.35
CA LYS A 97 22.01 5.31 2.11
C LYS A 97 20.64 4.64 1.96
N VAL A 98 20.57 3.41 1.43
CA VAL A 98 19.30 2.72 1.16
C VAL A 98 18.83 1.90 2.38
N LYS A 99 17.55 2.01 2.74
CA LYS A 99 16.84 1.18 3.73
C LYS A 99 15.83 0.34 2.98
N LYS A 100 15.84 -0.97 3.25
CA LYS A 100 14.73 -1.86 2.91
C LYS A 100 13.87 -2.07 4.14
N THR A 101 12.57 -1.94 4.00
CA THR A 101 11.61 -2.10 5.10
C THR A 101 10.27 -2.57 4.57
N GLN A 102 9.30 -2.78 5.45
CA GLN A 102 7.95 -3.18 5.10
C GLN A 102 6.96 -2.43 6.00
N LEU A 103 5.74 -2.25 5.51
CA LEU A 103 4.62 -1.70 6.27
C LEU A 103 3.56 -2.78 6.41
N ARG A 104 3.01 -2.94 7.61
CA ARG A 104 1.91 -3.86 7.94
C ARG A 104 0.79 -3.01 8.54
N ILE A 105 -0.42 -3.18 8.05
CA ILE A 105 -1.62 -2.44 8.49
C ILE A 105 -2.74 -3.47 8.65
N GLY A 106 -3.36 -3.55 9.83
CA GLY A 106 -4.59 -4.31 10.01
C GLY A 106 -5.76 -3.60 9.33
N ILE A 107 -6.52 -4.33 8.52
CA ILE A 107 -7.56 -3.77 7.64
C ILE A 107 -8.93 -4.39 7.87
N SER A 108 -9.10 -5.35 8.79
CA SER A 108 -10.39 -6.04 9.00
C SER A 108 -11.52 -5.06 9.28
N GLU A 109 -11.33 -4.16 10.26
CA GLU A 109 -12.32 -3.13 10.60
C GLU A 109 -12.64 -2.20 9.41
N LEU A 110 -11.63 -1.87 8.60
CA LEU A 110 -11.80 -1.01 7.43
C LEU A 110 -12.58 -1.70 6.32
N LEU A 111 -12.38 -3.01 6.12
CA LEU A 111 -13.12 -3.79 5.14
C LEU A 111 -14.61 -3.90 5.53
N GLU A 112 -14.89 -4.08 6.83
CA GLU A 112 -16.26 -4.07 7.35
C GLU A 112 -16.93 -2.71 7.15
N ASP A 113 -16.25 -1.60 7.47
CA ASP A 113 -16.78 -0.24 7.32
C ASP A 113 -17.03 0.14 5.85
N LEU A 114 -16.19 -0.36 4.94
CA LEU A 114 -16.36 -0.20 3.50
C LEU A 114 -17.54 -1.03 2.94
N GLY A 115 -18.03 -2.01 3.71
CA GLY A 115 -19.05 -2.96 3.26
C GLY A 115 -18.52 -3.93 2.21
N VAL A 116 -17.24 -4.29 2.29
CA VAL A 116 -16.66 -5.34 1.45
C VAL A 116 -17.19 -6.69 1.95
N GLU A 117 -17.91 -7.39 1.08
CA GLU A 117 -18.55 -8.66 1.39
C GLU A 117 -17.51 -9.78 1.49
N GLU A 118 -17.89 -10.90 2.12
CA GLU A 118 -17.05 -12.10 2.16
C GLU A 118 -16.78 -12.66 0.77
N ASP A 119 -17.68 -12.36 -0.18
CA ASP A 119 -17.60 -12.85 -1.54
C ASP A 119 -16.59 -12.11 -2.42
N ASP A 120 -16.18 -10.90 -2.03
CA ASP A 120 -15.25 -10.06 -2.79
C ASP A 120 -13.83 -10.65 -2.74
N GLU A 121 -13.26 -10.88 -3.92
CA GLU A 121 -11.97 -11.57 -4.07
C GLU A 121 -10.80 -10.58 -4.06
N ASP A 122 -11.05 -9.32 -4.39
CA ASP A 122 -10.03 -8.28 -4.56
C ASP A 122 -10.42 -7.00 -3.82
N VAL A 123 -9.41 -6.20 -3.45
CA VAL A 123 -9.60 -4.84 -2.94
C VAL A 123 -8.69 -3.88 -3.66
N VAL A 124 -9.11 -2.62 -3.73
CA VAL A 124 -8.38 -1.58 -4.42
C VAL A 124 -7.52 -0.81 -3.41
N VAL A 125 -6.20 -0.93 -3.53
CA VAL A 125 -5.24 -0.20 -2.70
C VAL A 125 -4.68 0.98 -3.48
N LYS A 126 -4.78 2.17 -2.90
CA LYS A 126 -4.25 3.40 -3.48
C LYS A 126 -3.12 3.96 -2.64
N LEU A 127 -1.95 4.08 -3.26
CA LEU A 127 -0.75 4.66 -2.67
C LEU A 127 -0.57 6.08 -3.15
N VAL A 128 -0.48 7.03 -2.21
CA VAL A 128 -0.38 8.46 -2.52
C VAL A 128 0.93 9.01 -1.97
N PRO A 129 1.97 9.23 -2.81
CA PRO A 129 3.18 9.89 -2.37
C PRO A 129 2.89 11.34 -1.98
N ARG A 130 3.40 11.76 -0.82
CA ARG A 130 3.24 13.13 -0.29
C ARG A 130 4.51 13.96 -0.38
N CYS A 131 5.60 13.38 -0.87
CA CYS A 131 6.86 14.07 -1.09
C CYS A 131 7.15 14.16 -2.59
N GLU A 132 7.59 15.32 -3.05
CA GLU A 132 8.09 15.50 -4.41
C GLU A 132 9.55 15.05 -4.52
N ASN A 133 9.94 14.48 -5.67
CA ASN A 133 11.32 14.07 -6.00
C ASN A 133 11.96 13.04 -5.07
N VAL A 134 11.17 12.24 -4.36
CA VAL A 134 11.66 11.15 -3.50
C VAL A 134 11.50 9.83 -4.23
N HIS A 135 12.60 9.06 -4.33
CA HIS A 135 12.57 7.74 -4.93
C HIS A 135 12.17 6.71 -3.88
N VAL A 136 10.98 6.13 -4.05
CA VAL A 136 10.48 5.04 -3.24
C VAL A 136 10.21 3.87 -4.16
N THR A 137 10.88 2.75 -3.92
CA THR A 137 10.59 1.49 -4.63
C THR A 137 9.75 0.60 -3.74
N ILE A 138 8.71 0.00 -4.30
CA ILE A 138 7.87 -1.00 -3.63
C ILE A 138 8.10 -2.34 -4.31
N GLY A 139 8.44 -3.35 -3.51
CA GLY A 139 8.73 -4.70 -3.99
C GLY A 139 7.50 -5.59 -4.12
N GLY A 140 6.41 -5.29 -3.41
CA GLY A 140 5.17 -6.06 -3.47
C GLY A 140 4.08 -5.47 -2.57
N ILE A 141 2.84 -5.83 -2.84
CA ILE A 141 1.69 -5.56 -1.99
C ILE A 141 0.87 -6.84 -1.92
N LYS A 142 0.49 -7.26 -0.71
CA LYS A 142 -0.30 -8.48 -0.47
C LYS A 142 -1.15 -8.31 0.79
N ILE A 143 -2.17 -9.16 0.94
CA ILE A 143 -2.94 -9.28 2.18
C ILE A 143 -2.66 -10.67 2.76
N GLU A 144 -2.36 -10.74 4.05
CA GLU A 144 -2.12 -11.99 4.78
C GLU A 144 -2.95 -12.01 6.08
N ASN A 145 -3.28 -13.20 6.57
CA ASN A 145 -3.93 -13.38 7.86
C ASN A 145 -2.88 -13.41 8.99
N GLU A 146 -3.18 -12.78 10.13
CA GLU A 146 -2.37 -12.82 11.36
C GLU A 146 -3.16 -13.31 12.59
#